data_AF-A0A0G0KJ58-F1
#
_entry.id   AF-A0A0G0KJ58-F1
#
_cell.length_a   1.000
_cell.length_b   1.000
_cell.length_c   1.000
_cell.angle_alpha   90.00
_cell.angle_beta   90.00
_cell.angle_gamma   90.00
#
_symmetry.space_group_name_H-M   'P 1'
#
loop_
_entity.id
_entity.type
_entity.pdbx_description
1 polymer ?
#
loop_
_entity_poly.entity_id
_entity_poly.type
_entity_poly.pdbx_seq_one_letter_code
_entity_poly.pdbx_strand_id
1 'polypeptide(L)'
;MAERLQKTKSCYIKSWSEISSKLPDSIDADYGNFIRDYFRAQLRLAQGKRVKAGRIFHSLDKRTGFAEFEASNEPLLAAIDIAVRGETKRTEVIPKFEINKPDGSKLTDIE
;
A
#
# COMPACT_ATOMS: atom_id res chain seq x y z
N MET A 1 18.30 -29.36 -10.63
CA MET A 1 17.02 -29.45 -9.92
C MET A 1 16.53 -28.03 -9.68
N ALA A 2 15.36 -27.68 -10.20
CA ALA A 2 14.85 -26.31 -10.19
C ALA A 2 14.36 -25.92 -8.80
N GLU A 3 15.19 -25.20 -8.06
CA GLU A 3 14.82 -24.57 -6.80
C GLU A 3 13.85 -23.42 -7.12
N ARG A 4 12.56 -23.75 -7.15
CA ARG A 4 11.48 -22.76 -7.22
C ARG A 4 11.56 -21.93 -5.95
N LEU A 5 12.28 -20.81 -6.02
CA LEU A 5 12.18 -19.67 -5.14
C LEU A 5 10.73 -19.18 -5.17
N GLN A 6 9.86 -19.84 -4.40
CA GLN A 6 8.65 -19.24 -3.92
C GLN A 6 9.09 -18.16 -2.94
N LYS A 7 9.46 -16.98 -3.46
CA LYS A 7 9.35 -15.73 -2.73
C LYS A 7 7.86 -15.59 -2.40
N THR A 8 7.45 -16.20 -1.30
CA THR A 8 6.24 -15.88 -0.57
C THR A 8 6.39 -14.42 -0.17
N LYS A 9 6.01 -13.51 -1.08
CA LYS A 9 5.89 -12.08 -0.78
C LYS A 9 4.97 -12.01 0.43
N SER A 10 5.58 -11.86 1.59
CA SER A 10 4.90 -11.98 2.86
C SER A 10 4.01 -10.75 2.92
N CYS A 11 2.71 -10.95 2.74
CA CYS A 11 1.75 -9.87 2.85
C CYS A 11 1.76 -9.47 4.33
N TYR A 12 2.44 -8.37 4.66
CA TYR A 12 2.72 -7.99 6.05
C TYR A 12 1.44 -7.57 6.77
N ILE A 13 0.56 -6.82 6.09
CA ILE A 13 -0.78 -6.48 6.57
C ILE A 13 -1.86 -7.12 5.70
N LYS A 14 -2.72 -7.94 6.31
CA LYS A 14 -3.82 -8.67 5.63
C LYS A 14 -5.20 -8.13 5.98
N SER A 15 -5.28 -7.26 6.98
CA SER A 15 -6.55 -6.80 7.57
C SER A 15 -6.71 -5.30 7.40
N TRP A 16 -7.89 -4.88 6.95
CA TRP A 16 -8.24 -3.47 6.86
C TRP A 16 -8.22 -2.77 8.22
N SER A 17 -8.59 -3.48 9.30
CA SER A 17 -8.61 -2.93 10.65
C SER A 17 -7.26 -2.36 11.10
N GLU A 18 -6.15 -2.99 10.70
CA GLU A 18 -4.81 -2.51 11.04
C GLU A 18 -4.46 -1.19 10.34
N ILE A 19 -4.93 -1.01 9.10
CA ILE A 19 -4.78 0.24 8.35
C ILE A 19 -5.72 1.30 8.92
N SER A 20 -7.00 0.98 9.13
CA SER A 20 -7.99 1.96 9.58
C SER A 20 -7.69 2.52 10.96
N SER A 21 -7.09 1.73 11.87
CA SER A 21 -6.67 2.22 13.18
C SER A 21 -5.49 3.20 13.15
N LYS A 22 -4.83 3.38 12.00
CA LYS A 22 -3.74 4.35 11.79
C LYS A 22 -4.20 5.58 11.01
N LEU A 23 -5.42 5.58 10.49
CA LEU A 23 -6.00 6.73 9.82
C LEU A 23 -6.54 7.72 10.86
N PRO A 24 -6.43 9.03 10.60
CA PRO A 24 -7.04 10.04 11.46
C PRO A 24 -8.57 9.90 11.46
N ASP A 25 -9.18 10.10 12.63
CA ASP A 25 -10.63 9.97 12.84
C ASP A 25 -11.45 10.98 12.00
N SER A 26 -10.81 12.06 11.55
CA SER A 26 -11.40 13.13 10.73
C SER A 26 -11.23 12.94 9.21
N ILE A 27 -10.96 11.72 8.74
CA ILE A 27 -10.92 11.45 7.30
C ILE A 27 -12.34 11.53 6.71
N ASP A 28 -12.45 12.23 5.59
CA ASP A 28 -13.66 12.27 4.80
C ASP A 28 -14.10 10.84 4.37
N ALA A 29 -15.40 10.58 4.37
CA ALA A 29 -15.92 9.25 4.11
C ALA A 29 -15.56 8.73 2.70
N ASP A 30 -15.51 9.61 1.70
CA ASP A 30 -15.10 9.26 0.35
C ASP A 30 -13.61 8.94 0.28
N TYR A 31 -12.78 9.69 1.00
CA TYR A 31 -11.34 9.39 1.12
C TYR A 31 -11.08 8.06 1.83
N GLY A 32 -11.84 7.78 2.91
CA GLY A 32 -11.81 6.48 3.57
C GLY A 32 -12.16 5.33 2.62
N ASN A 33 -13.14 5.53 1.74
CA ASN A 33 -13.51 4.55 0.73
C ASN A 33 -12.43 4.36 -0.34
N PHE A 34 -11.76 5.44 -0.79
CA PHE A 34 -10.63 5.34 -1.71
C PHE A 34 -9.47 4.54 -1.11
N ILE A 35 -9.07 4.85 0.12
CA ILE A 35 -7.99 4.14 0.82
C ILE A 35 -8.33 2.66 0.99
N ARG A 36 -9.58 2.36 1.35
CA ARG A 36 -10.06 0.99 1.53
C ARG A 36 -10.02 0.18 0.25
N ASP A 37 -10.56 0.71 -0.84
CA ASP A 37 -10.56 0.02 -2.13
C ASP A 37 -9.13 -0.10 -2.68
N TYR A 38 -8.28 0.89 -2.47
CA TYR A 38 -6.86 0.83 -2.81
C TYR A 38 -6.14 -0.29 -2.04
N PHE A 39 -6.31 -0.36 -0.73
CA PHE A 39 -5.79 -1.45 0.10
C PHE A 39 -6.26 -2.82 -0.40
N ARG A 40 -7.54 -2.96 -0.75
CA ARG A 40 -8.08 -4.21 -1.31
C ARG A 40 -7.40 -4.56 -2.63
N ALA A 41 -7.17 -3.58 -3.50
CA ALA A 41 -6.47 -3.79 -4.76
C ALA A 41 -5.04 -4.31 -4.52
N GLN A 42 -4.30 -3.69 -3.59
CA GLN A 42 -2.95 -4.13 -3.21
C GLN A 42 -2.95 -5.52 -2.58
N LEU A 43 -3.93 -5.84 -1.73
CA LEU A 43 -4.06 -7.17 -1.15
C LEU A 43 -4.32 -8.23 -2.23
N ARG A 44 -5.13 -7.90 -3.25
CA ARG A 44 -5.32 -8.78 -4.43
C ARG A 44 -4.04 -8.95 -5.23
N LEU A 45 -3.24 -7.89 -5.41
CA LEU A 45 -1.93 -8.00 -6.06
C LEU A 45 -0.97 -8.89 -5.27
N ALA A 46 -0.89 -8.72 -3.95
CA ALA A 46 -0.07 -9.56 -3.07
C ALA A 46 -0.47 -11.04 -3.14
N GLN A 47 -1.77 -11.32 -3.28
CA GLN A 47 -2.31 -12.68 -3.50
C GLN A 47 -2.14 -13.21 -4.93
N GLY A 48 -1.46 -12.49 -5.84
CA GLY A 48 -1.30 -12.88 -7.25
C GLY A 48 -2.57 -12.72 -8.10
N LYS A 49 -3.66 -12.16 -7.56
CA LYS A 49 -4.97 -12.00 -8.24
C LYS A 49 -5.00 -10.72 -9.08
N ARG A 50 -4.11 -10.62 -10.08
CA ARG A 50 -3.90 -9.42 -10.91
C ARG A 50 -5.16 -8.91 -11.61
N VAL A 51 -5.99 -9.81 -12.16
CA VAL A 51 -7.25 -9.42 -12.84
C VAL A 51 -8.24 -8.75 -11.87
N LYS A 52 -8.36 -9.28 -10.64
CA LYS A 52 -9.25 -8.70 -9.62
C LYS A 52 -8.71 -7.37 -9.11
N ALA A 53 -7.40 -7.25 -8.93
CA ALA A 53 -6.76 -5.99 -8.57
C ALA A 53 -6.98 -4.92 -9.66
N GLY A 54 -6.74 -5.27 -10.93
CA GLY A 54 -6.92 -4.36 -12.06
C GLY A 54 -8.34 -3.85 -12.19
N ARG A 55 -9.36 -4.69 -11.94
CA ARG A 55 -10.75 -4.24 -11.90
C ARG A 55 -11.02 -3.19 -10.81
N ILE A 56 -10.41 -3.34 -9.63
CA ILE A 56 -10.58 -2.38 -8.54
C ILE A 56 -9.87 -1.06 -8.88
N PHE A 57 -8.64 -1.11 -9.40
CA PHE A 57 -7.95 0.10 -9.86
C PHE A 57 -8.72 0.82 -10.96
N HIS A 58 -9.26 0.09 -11.94
CA HIS A 58 -10.09 0.67 -13.00
C HIS A 58 -11.37 1.32 -12.47
N SER A 59 -11.97 0.74 -11.44
CA SER A 59 -13.12 1.36 -10.77
C SER A 59 -12.73 2.60 -9.98
N LEU A 60 -11.55 2.61 -9.34
CA LEU A 60 -11.03 3.77 -8.62
C LEU A 60 -10.68 4.93 -9.54
N ASP A 61 -9.97 4.65 -10.64
CA ASP A 61 -9.59 5.63 -11.67
C ASP A 61 -10.80 6.37 -12.24
N LYS A 62 -11.93 5.67 -12.38
CA LYS A 62 -13.21 6.24 -12.85
C LYS A 62 -14.00 7.00 -11.79
N ARG A 63 -13.64 6.90 -10.51
CA ARG A 63 -14.33 7.65 -9.45
C ARG A 63 -13.83 9.09 -9.45
N THR A 64 -14.78 10.01 -9.49
CA THR A 64 -14.52 11.44 -9.36
C THR A 64 -13.72 11.72 -8.08
N GLY A 65 -12.68 12.54 -8.18
CA GLY A 65 -11.83 12.91 -7.06
C GLY A 65 -10.74 11.89 -6.68
N PHE A 66 -10.71 10.69 -7.27
CA PHE A 66 -9.66 9.72 -6.96
C PHE A 66 -8.28 10.17 -7.45
N ALA A 67 -8.19 10.79 -8.63
CA ALA A 67 -6.92 11.30 -9.16
C ALA A 67 -6.33 12.43 -8.29
N GLU A 68 -7.17 13.37 -7.85
CA GLU A 68 -6.79 14.45 -6.95
C GLU A 68 -6.40 13.91 -5.56
N PHE A 69 -7.16 12.93 -5.07
CA PHE A 69 -6.86 12.21 -3.85
C PHE A 69 -5.51 11.48 -3.95
N GLU A 70 -5.26 10.75 -5.05
CA GLU A 70 -4.02 10.01 -5.27
C GLU A 70 -2.81 10.94 -5.31
N ALA A 71 -2.90 12.07 -6.00
CA ALA A 71 -1.84 13.07 -6.05
C ALA A 71 -1.57 13.69 -4.67
N SER A 72 -2.61 14.02 -3.92
CA SER A 72 -2.49 14.64 -2.59
C SER A 72 -2.07 13.66 -1.49
N ASN A 73 -2.34 12.37 -1.67
CA ASN A 73 -2.12 11.32 -0.68
C ASN A 73 -1.13 10.25 -1.15
N GLU A 74 -0.26 10.57 -2.11
CA GLU A 74 0.80 9.68 -2.57
C GLU A 74 1.62 9.03 -1.44
N PRO A 75 2.08 9.76 -0.40
CA PRO A 75 2.84 9.14 0.70
C PRO A 75 2.04 8.10 1.48
N LEU A 76 0.73 8.32 1.66
CA LEU A 76 -0.15 7.36 2.32
C LEU A 76 -0.31 6.09 1.48
N LEU A 77 -0.51 6.24 0.17
CA LEU A 77 -0.65 5.13 -0.75
C LEU A 77 0.65 4.32 -0.87
N ALA A 78 1.80 4.99 -0.87
CA ALA A 78 3.11 4.35 -0.80
C ALA A 78 3.31 3.56 0.51
N ALA A 79 2.87 4.11 1.65
CA ALA A 79 2.90 3.39 2.91
C ALA A 79 2.02 2.12 2.87
N ILE A 80 0.86 2.17 2.19
CA ILE A 80 -0.01 1.00 1.99
C ILE A 80 0.64 -0.02 1.06
N ASP A 81 1.27 0.41 -0.03
CA ASP A 81 2.05 -0.48 -0.91
C ASP A 81 3.10 -1.26 -0.12
N ILE A 82 3.91 -0.57 0.69
CA ILE A 82 4.95 -1.16 1.54
C ILE A 82 4.32 -2.08 2.59
N ALA A 83 3.26 -1.65 3.27
CA ALA A 83 2.60 -2.43 4.30
C ALA A 83 1.95 -3.72 3.77
N VAL A 84 1.45 -3.71 2.53
CA VAL A 84 0.75 -4.87 1.95
C VAL A 84 1.69 -5.78 1.18
N ARG A 85 2.66 -5.22 0.45
CA ARG A 85 3.53 -5.98 -0.49
C ARG A 85 5.00 -5.96 -0.13
N GLY A 86 5.43 -5.11 0.81
CA GLY A 86 6.83 -4.90 1.16
C GLY A 86 7.62 -4.08 0.14
N GLU A 87 6.97 -3.55 -0.90
CA GLU A 87 7.59 -2.78 -1.98
C GLU A 87 6.58 -1.75 -2.50
N THR A 88 7.06 -0.55 -2.81
CA THR A 88 6.30 0.42 -3.60
C THR A 88 7.03 0.69 -4.91
N LYS A 89 6.26 0.97 -5.97
CA LYS A 89 6.78 1.45 -7.27
C LYS A 89 6.56 2.96 -7.44
N ARG A 90 6.06 3.63 -6.40
CA ARG A 90 5.89 5.08 -6.39
C ARG A 90 7.26 5.69 -6.11
N THR A 91 7.90 6.18 -7.16
CA THR A 91 9.32 6.55 -7.18
C THR A 91 9.63 7.90 -6.55
N GLU A 92 8.62 8.68 -6.15
CA GLU A 92 8.82 10.09 -5.79
C GLU A 92 8.50 10.46 -4.34
N VAL A 93 7.84 9.59 -3.57
CA VAL A 93 7.56 9.91 -2.17
C VAL A 93 7.95 8.72 -1.31
N ILE A 94 9.24 8.66 -0.97
CA ILE A 94 9.67 8.12 0.32
C ILE A 94 9.51 9.29 1.30
N PRO A 95 8.35 9.47 1.97
CA PRO A 95 8.45 10.14 3.25
C PRO A 95 9.37 9.23 4.07
N LYS A 96 10.42 9.77 4.68
CA LYS A 96 11.22 9.06 5.68
C LYS A 96 10.29 8.66 6.83
N PHE A 97 9.50 7.60 6.67
CA PHE A 97 8.91 6.89 7.78
C PHE A 97 10.05 6.10 8.37
N GLU A 98 10.68 6.67 9.40
CA GLU A 98 11.51 5.93 10.33
C GLU A 98 10.65 4.83 10.96
N ILE A 99 10.61 3.67 10.30
CA ILE A 99 10.17 2.44 10.93
C ILE A 99 11.28 2.08 11.92
N ASN A 100 11.14 2.55 13.16
CA ASN A 100 12.00 2.09 14.24
C ASN A 100 11.82 0.58 14.39
N LYS A 101 12.84 -0.18 13.99
CA LYS A 101 12.98 -1.57 14.42
C LYS A 101 13.08 -1.54 15.95
N PRO A 102 12.49 -2.50 16.68
CA PRO A 102 12.66 -2.59 18.14
C PRO A 102 14.13 -2.82 18.58
N ASP A 103 15.03 -3.04 17.61
CA ASP A 103 16.45 -3.29 17.80
C ASP A 103 17.35 -2.05 17.59
N GLY A 104 16.78 -0.88 17.24
CA GLY A 104 17.56 0.37 17.14
C GLY A 104 18.55 0.49 15.95
N SER A 105 18.61 -0.52 15.09
CA SER A 105 19.56 -0.55 13.96
C SER A 105 19.06 0.28 12.75
N LYS A 106 19.79 1.36 12.43
CA LYS A 106 19.60 2.24 11.25
C LYS A 106 20.22 1.59 10.00
N LEU A 107 19.48 1.53 8.89
CA LEU A 107 20.04 1.18 7.57
C LEU A 107 20.21 2.48 6.79
N THR A 108 21.45 2.90 6.55
CA THR A 108 21.79 3.96 5.60
C THR A 108 22.73 3.37 4.57
N ASP A 109 22.18 2.87 3.47
CA ASP A 109 22.98 2.54 2.29
C ASP A 109 22.14 2.86 1.04
N ILE A 110 22.49 3.97 0.41
CA ILE A 110 22.17 4.27 -0.99
C ILE A 110 23.51 4.74 -1.58
N GLU A 111 24.18 3.85 -2.32
CA GLU A 111 25.05 4.21 -3.45
C GLU A 111 24.21 4.14 -4.74
#